data_AF-A0A2N5ZEG4-F1
#
_entry.id   AF-A0A2N5ZEG4-F1
#
_cell.length_a   1.000
_cell.length_b   1.000
_cell.length_c   1.000
_cell.angle_alpha   90.00
_cell.angle_beta   90.00
_cell.angle_gamma   90.00
#
_symmetry.space_group_name_H-M   'P 1'
#
loop_
_entity.id
_entity.type
_entity.pdbx_description
1 polymer ?
#
loop_
_entity_poly.entity_id
_entity_poly.type
_entity_poly.pdbx_seq_one_letter_code
_entity_poly.pdbx_strand_id
1 'polypeptide(L)'
;MKKSLFSNIFKFALFFVAAAVIVTACKDDDDDDDNNNPVIVLDGFYVHGDATASADLASNMMMSTTRNEVGQVDRTTLYEKYIALKANTDFHITQVAGSTQTTWGPGGDFAEVTNPTTDEPQGAPFWRGSLVETSDAFQVPADGLYHVVFDTEFMRVVVARVQWGVIGAATPGGLSGSTALTEGTFGLESMTFQTTEMEMTLGDFKFRYSDGWKIEIDTTDTNPDNHVKVNTNYGGSVAELVPGGDNINNAESGYYTVTMSWSLANGTTATLERTGDLPLTDYSDVSLGLIGDGFNDADGNQWSWDGGYGLQTPTVDGDVYTWTWDGIEVLSAGSFKIREGEDWNGYSFGYPQVTMAGGAAADFEANGDGNFVPLSDQTVNISFEINAATETYTFTVDAVVK
;
A
#
# COMPACT_ATOMS: atom_id res chain seq x y z
N MET A 1 -8.65 32.42 -35.34
CA MET A 1 -8.72 33.40 -34.22
C MET A 1 -9.62 32.77 -33.16
N LYS A 2 -9.29 32.62 -31.87
CA LYS A 2 -8.15 33.01 -31.02
C LYS A 2 -7.73 31.72 -30.23
N LYS A 3 -6.46 31.37 -29.93
CA LYS A 3 -5.64 31.78 -28.74
C LYS A 3 -6.48 32.14 -27.49
N SER A 4 -6.23 31.73 -26.25
CA SER A 4 -5.22 30.87 -25.56
C SER A 4 -5.72 30.69 -24.10
N LEU A 5 -5.06 30.10 -23.08
CA LEU A 5 -3.67 29.72 -22.78
C LEU A 5 -3.66 28.59 -21.70
N PHE A 6 -2.47 28.25 -21.18
CA PHE A 6 -2.17 27.36 -20.04
C PHE A 6 -2.79 27.77 -18.68
N SER A 7 -2.94 26.82 -17.74
CA SER A 7 -2.08 26.77 -16.51
C SER A 7 -2.30 25.50 -15.67
N ASN A 8 -1.22 24.76 -15.39
CA ASN A 8 -1.14 23.91 -14.19
C ASN A 8 -1.04 24.83 -12.96
N ILE A 9 -1.67 24.48 -11.82
CA ILE A 9 -1.30 24.99 -10.50
C ILE A 9 -1.43 23.86 -9.47
N PHE A 10 -0.32 23.58 -8.78
CA PHE A 10 -0.20 22.73 -7.59
C PHE A 10 -1.22 23.12 -6.50
N LYS A 11 -1.79 22.12 -5.81
CA LYS A 11 -2.51 22.33 -4.54
C LYS A 11 -1.66 21.87 -3.34
N PHE A 12 -0.66 22.67 -2.99
CA PHE A 12 -0.10 22.62 -1.64
C PHE A 12 -1.09 23.28 -0.67
N ALA A 13 -1.72 22.50 0.20
CA ALA A 13 -2.60 23.01 1.25
C ALA A 13 -1.78 23.42 2.48
N LEU A 14 -1.10 24.57 2.39
CA LEU A 14 -0.39 25.15 3.54
C LEU A 14 -1.39 25.78 4.51
N PHE A 15 -1.75 25.08 5.58
CA PHE A 15 -2.62 25.61 6.63
C PHE A 15 -1.88 26.66 7.48
N PHE A 16 -2.20 27.94 7.28
CA PHE A 16 -1.76 29.01 8.16
C PHE A 16 -2.58 28.99 9.46
N VAL A 17 -1.96 28.55 10.56
CA VAL A 17 -2.48 28.85 11.91
C VAL A 17 -2.18 30.31 12.23
N ALA A 18 -3.20 31.07 12.63
CA ALA A 18 -3.05 32.49 12.97
C ALA A 18 -2.43 32.64 14.37
N ALA A 19 -1.14 32.91 14.43
CA ALA A 19 -0.45 33.22 15.68
C ALA A 19 -0.92 34.56 16.26
N ALA A 20 -1.54 34.53 17.44
CA ALA A 20 -1.92 35.73 18.18
C ALA A 20 -0.71 36.27 18.96
N VAL A 21 0.09 37.13 18.31
CA VAL A 21 1.26 37.76 18.95
C VAL A 21 0.80 38.80 19.98
N ILE A 22 0.82 38.44 21.26
CA ILE A 22 0.65 39.40 22.37
C ILE A 22 2.03 39.93 22.77
N VAL A 23 2.36 41.12 22.29
CA VAL A 23 3.52 41.89 22.78
C VAL A 23 3.20 42.54 24.13
N THR A 24 3.55 41.87 25.23
CA THR A 24 3.63 42.51 26.55
C THR A 24 4.85 43.41 26.62
N ALA A 25 4.68 44.67 26.20
CA ALA A 25 5.66 45.73 26.42
C ALA A 25 5.68 46.12 27.91
N CYS A 26 6.52 45.45 28.71
CA CYS A 26 7.01 45.99 29.96
C CYS A 26 8.13 47.00 29.67
N LYS A 27 8.18 48.08 30.43
CA LYS A 27 9.14 49.18 30.24
C LYS A 27 10.55 48.76 30.60
N ASP A 28 11.50 49.37 29.90
CA ASP A 28 12.92 49.35 30.20
C ASP A 28 13.18 49.79 31.66
N ASP A 29 13.97 49.01 32.38
CA ASP A 29 14.96 49.44 33.37
C ASP A 29 16.15 48.45 33.22
N ASP A 30 17.37 48.95 33.41
CA ASP A 30 18.61 48.38 32.85
C ASP A 30 19.12 47.03 33.46
N ASP A 31 20.15 46.49 32.79
CA ASP A 31 21.08 45.41 33.21
C ASP A 31 20.56 43.96 33.22
N ASP A 32 20.78 43.22 32.12
CA ASP A 32 21.79 42.14 32.09
C ASP A 32 22.06 41.60 30.68
N ASP A 33 23.34 41.31 30.39
CA ASP A 33 23.85 40.86 29.08
C ASP A 33 23.77 39.31 28.97
N ASP A 34 22.56 38.77 29.04
CA ASP A 34 22.31 37.33 28.87
C ASP A 34 21.64 37.06 27.52
N ASN A 35 22.24 36.17 26.72
CA ASN A 35 21.79 35.81 25.37
C ASN A 35 20.59 34.83 25.41
N ASN A 36 19.71 35.04 26.38
CA ASN A 36 18.54 34.23 26.68
C ASN A 36 17.37 34.69 25.82
N ASN A 37 17.51 34.50 24.51
CA ASN A 37 16.39 34.55 23.59
C ASN A 37 15.40 33.48 24.07
N PRO A 38 14.21 33.85 24.58
CA PRO A 38 13.34 32.87 25.23
C PRO A 38 12.98 31.77 24.23
N VAL A 39 13.10 30.51 24.64
CA VAL A 39 12.68 29.38 23.82
C VAL A 39 11.17 29.50 23.60
N ILE A 40 10.77 30.01 22.43
CA ILE A 40 9.37 30.19 22.07
C ILE A 40 8.79 28.81 21.76
N VAL A 41 8.29 28.15 22.79
CA VAL A 41 7.45 26.97 22.65
C VAL A 41 6.09 27.43 22.16
N LEU A 42 5.62 26.88 21.04
CA LEU A 42 4.34 27.21 20.44
C LEU A 42 3.19 26.43 21.11
N ASP A 43 1.98 26.96 21.05
CA ASP A 43 0.78 26.22 21.43
C ASP A 43 0.64 24.93 20.62
N GLY A 44 0.28 23.83 21.30
CA GLY A 44 0.22 22.49 20.69
C GLY A 44 0.45 21.37 21.69
N PHE A 45 0.58 20.15 21.20
CA PHE A 45 0.91 18.96 21.99
C PHE A 45 2.29 18.43 21.58
N TYR A 46 3.08 17.94 22.54
CA TYR A 46 4.46 17.51 22.32
C TYR A 46 4.71 16.14 22.96
N VAL A 47 5.39 15.24 22.25
CA VAL A 47 5.90 13.97 22.83
C VAL A 47 7.37 14.17 23.17
N HIS A 48 7.73 14.20 24.45
CA HIS A 48 9.08 14.52 24.91
C HIS A 48 9.46 13.73 26.18
N GLY A 49 10.73 13.75 26.54
CA GLY A 49 11.29 13.01 27.68
C GLY A 49 12.56 12.24 27.33
N ASP A 50 13.20 11.64 28.33
CA ASP A 50 14.49 10.93 28.20
C ASP A 50 14.46 9.76 27.22
N ALA A 51 13.28 9.19 26.96
CA ALA A 51 13.09 8.15 25.95
C ALA A 51 13.21 8.66 24.51
N THR A 52 13.05 9.96 24.28
CA THR A 52 13.01 10.61 22.96
C THR A 52 14.35 11.27 22.60
N ALA A 53 14.41 12.00 21.49
CA ALA A 53 15.58 12.83 21.13
C ALA A 53 15.71 14.14 21.96
N SER A 54 14.72 14.50 22.79
CA SER A 54 14.71 15.73 23.58
C SER A 54 13.91 15.54 24.88
N ALA A 55 14.55 15.74 26.03
CA ALA A 55 13.84 15.81 27.31
C ALA A 55 12.93 17.04 27.37
N ASP A 56 13.34 18.14 26.74
CA ASP A 56 12.62 19.42 26.71
C ASP A 56 11.63 19.52 25.55
N LEU A 57 10.69 20.47 25.67
CA LEU A 57 9.74 20.84 24.61
C LEU A 57 10.48 21.48 23.43
N ALA A 58 10.39 20.85 22.26
CA ALA A 58 11.02 21.32 21.03
C ALA A 58 10.04 21.21 19.85
N SER A 59 10.19 22.08 18.84
CA SER A 59 9.26 22.12 17.69
C SER A 59 9.20 20.81 16.89
N ASN A 60 10.32 20.09 16.79
CA ASN A 60 10.38 18.75 16.19
C ASN A 60 9.69 17.67 17.05
N MET A 61 9.38 17.94 18.32
CA MET A 61 8.59 17.07 19.21
C MET A 61 7.09 17.31 19.16
N MET A 62 6.64 18.38 18.49
CA MET A 62 5.22 18.69 18.33
C MET A 62 4.49 17.59 17.54
N MET A 63 3.26 17.28 17.97
CA MET A 63 2.33 16.36 17.31
C MET A 63 1.48 17.11 16.28
N SER A 64 1.03 16.41 15.24
CA SER A 64 0.15 16.95 14.19
C SER A 64 -1.21 16.26 14.20
N THR A 65 -2.27 16.96 13.76
CA THR A 65 -3.57 16.31 13.54
C THR A 65 -3.50 15.32 12.38
N THR A 66 -4.27 14.23 12.45
CA THR A 66 -4.30 13.18 11.41
C THR A 66 -5.72 12.82 10.98
N ARG A 67 -5.84 11.87 10.06
CA ARG A 67 -7.11 11.37 9.51
C ARG A 67 -7.77 10.36 10.44
N ASN A 68 -9.08 10.53 10.66
CA ASN A 68 -9.92 9.43 11.12
C ASN A 68 -10.15 8.47 9.95
N GLU A 69 -9.77 7.19 10.11
CA GLU A 69 -9.84 6.16 9.08
C GLU A 69 -11.25 5.95 8.55
N VAL A 70 -12.27 6.00 9.42
CA VAL A 70 -13.68 5.75 9.07
C VAL A 70 -14.18 6.61 7.91
N GLY A 71 -13.72 7.87 7.82
CA GLY A 71 -14.07 8.79 6.73
C GLY A 71 -12.90 9.23 5.85
N GLN A 72 -11.68 8.78 6.15
CA GLN A 72 -10.42 9.26 5.56
C GLN A 72 -10.27 10.80 5.54
N VAL A 73 -10.83 11.48 6.56
CA VAL A 73 -10.81 12.94 6.72
C VAL A 73 -10.04 13.35 7.96
N ASP A 74 -9.32 14.47 7.87
CA ASP A 74 -8.57 15.05 8.98
C ASP A 74 -9.51 15.37 10.16
N ARG A 75 -9.14 14.93 11.36
CA ARG A 75 -9.92 15.14 12.59
C ARG A 75 -9.10 16.02 13.55
N THR A 76 -9.61 17.22 13.83
CA THR A 76 -8.89 18.27 14.57
C THR A 76 -8.61 17.96 16.04
N THR A 77 -9.26 16.94 16.60
CA THR A 77 -9.06 16.45 17.97
C THR A 77 -8.08 15.27 18.03
N LEU A 78 -7.77 14.66 16.89
CA LEU A 78 -6.98 13.44 16.77
C LEU A 78 -5.56 13.78 16.36
N TYR A 79 -4.62 13.64 17.30
CA TYR A 79 -3.20 13.99 17.14
C TYR A 79 -2.33 12.73 17.05
N GLU A 80 -1.38 12.72 16.13
CA GLU A 80 -0.40 11.65 15.97
C GLU A 80 1.04 12.16 16.00
N LYS A 81 1.96 11.24 16.31
CA LYS A 81 3.39 11.37 16.01
C LYS A 81 4.05 10.00 15.89
N TYR A 82 4.80 9.82 14.80
CA TYR A 82 5.80 8.75 14.69
C TYR A 82 7.10 9.22 15.37
N ILE A 83 7.56 8.50 16.38
CA ILE A 83 8.70 8.88 17.21
C ILE A 83 9.50 7.65 17.67
N ALA A 84 10.83 7.75 17.63
CA ALA A 84 11.71 6.74 18.20
C ALA A 84 11.77 6.88 19.73
N LEU A 85 11.55 5.76 20.45
CA LEU A 85 11.54 5.70 21.92
C LEU A 85 12.55 4.65 22.41
N LYS A 86 13.25 4.96 23.51
CA LYS A 86 14.06 3.99 24.27
C LYS A 86 13.20 3.11 25.16
N ALA A 87 13.64 1.87 25.34
CA ALA A 87 13.08 0.91 26.27
C ALA A 87 13.14 1.42 27.72
N ASN A 88 12.08 1.17 28.50
CA ASN A 88 12.00 1.37 29.96
C ASN A 88 12.49 2.76 30.42
N THR A 89 12.24 3.78 29.58
CA THR A 89 12.63 5.17 29.79
C THR A 89 11.38 6.05 29.65
N ASP A 90 11.31 7.13 30.41
CA ASP A 90 10.12 7.96 30.53
C ASP A 90 9.92 8.89 29.33
N PHE A 91 8.65 9.02 28.91
CA PHE A 91 8.16 10.11 28.08
C PHE A 91 6.75 10.55 28.47
N HIS A 92 6.39 11.77 28.10
CA HIS A 92 5.09 12.38 28.37
C HIS A 92 4.49 13.02 27.11
N ILE A 93 3.18 13.28 27.17
CA ILE A 93 2.51 14.19 26.23
C ILE A 93 2.24 15.49 26.99
N THR A 94 2.84 16.61 26.58
CA THR A 94 2.59 17.91 27.20
C THR A 94 1.85 18.83 26.25
N GLN A 95 0.74 19.40 26.73
CA GLN A 95 0.00 20.46 26.06
C GLN A 95 0.57 21.82 26.47
N VAL A 96 0.76 22.70 25.50
CA VAL A 96 1.08 24.11 25.68
C VAL A 96 -0.09 24.96 25.20
N ALA A 97 -0.56 25.86 26.05
CA ALA A 97 -1.66 26.78 25.77
C ALA A 97 -1.37 28.14 26.41
N GLY A 98 -0.76 29.05 25.63
CA GLY A 98 -0.22 30.31 26.12
C GLY A 98 0.86 30.10 27.16
N SER A 99 0.65 30.60 28.38
CA SER A 99 1.57 30.40 29.51
C SER A 99 1.34 29.12 30.30
N THR A 100 0.32 28.33 29.95
CA THR A 100 -0.05 27.10 30.68
C THR A 100 0.57 25.90 30.00
N GLN A 101 1.21 25.04 30.79
CA GLN A 101 1.63 23.70 30.37
C GLN A 101 0.87 22.65 31.20
N THR A 102 0.31 21.66 30.52
CA THR A 102 -0.43 20.55 31.15
C THR A 102 0.16 19.24 30.67
N THR A 103 0.66 18.43 31.61
CA THR A 103 1.27 17.13 31.32
C THR A 103 0.23 16.03 31.40
N TRP A 104 0.25 15.14 30.40
CA TRP A 104 -0.66 14.03 30.23
C TRP A 104 0.12 12.71 30.20
N GLY A 105 -0.42 11.73 30.90
CA GLY A 105 0.16 10.40 31.09
C GLY A 105 -0.87 9.27 30.97
N PRO A 106 -0.45 8.01 31.18
CA PRO A 106 -1.31 6.85 31.08
C PRO A 106 -2.36 6.84 32.20
N GLY A 107 -3.63 6.65 31.83
CA GLY A 107 -4.68 6.30 32.79
C GLY A 107 -4.50 4.88 33.34
N GLY A 108 -5.17 4.57 34.45
CA GLY A 108 -5.08 3.25 35.10
C GLY A 108 -5.64 2.07 34.28
N ASP A 109 -6.26 2.33 33.13
CA ASP A 109 -6.69 1.34 32.13
C ASP A 109 -5.75 1.23 30.91
N PHE A 110 -4.63 1.98 30.89
CA PHE A 110 -3.62 1.90 29.84
C PHE A 110 -2.85 0.58 29.92
N ALA A 111 -3.11 -0.31 28.97
CA ALA A 111 -2.59 -1.68 28.96
C ALA A 111 -2.29 -2.16 27.54
N GLU A 112 -1.51 -3.24 27.44
CA GLU A 112 -1.23 -3.91 26.17
C GLU A 112 -2.50 -4.58 25.62
N VAL A 113 -2.79 -4.40 24.34
CA VAL A 113 -3.96 -4.98 23.69
C VAL A 113 -3.66 -6.43 23.29
N THR A 114 -4.05 -7.37 24.16
CA THR A 114 -3.79 -8.81 23.99
C THR A 114 -4.74 -9.52 23.03
N ASN A 115 -5.82 -8.86 22.60
CA ASN A 115 -6.83 -9.41 21.68
C ASN A 115 -7.21 -8.34 20.65
N PRO A 116 -6.30 -7.96 19.73
CA PRO A 116 -6.58 -7.01 18.66
C PRO A 116 -7.67 -7.53 17.71
N THR A 117 -8.39 -6.62 17.07
CA THR A 117 -9.28 -6.95 15.95
C THR A 117 -8.47 -7.33 14.70
N THR A 118 -9.10 -7.96 13.69
CA THR A 118 -8.41 -8.44 12.47
C THR A 118 -7.67 -7.34 11.71
N ASP A 119 -8.16 -6.10 11.77
CA ASP A 119 -7.57 -4.95 11.08
C ASP A 119 -6.49 -4.25 11.92
N GLU A 120 -6.27 -4.68 13.17
CA GLU A 120 -5.29 -4.09 14.08
C GLU A 120 -3.93 -4.80 14.03
N PRO A 121 -2.85 -4.15 14.52
CA PRO A 121 -1.52 -4.74 14.54
C PRO A 121 -1.48 -6.14 15.18
N GLN A 122 -0.90 -7.09 14.44
CA GLN A 122 -0.68 -8.48 14.85
C GLN A 122 0.80 -8.81 15.02
N GLY A 123 1.69 -8.14 14.27
CA GLY A 123 3.12 -8.43 14.22
C GLY A 123 3.94 -7.83 15.38
N ALA A 124 3.42 -6.78 16.04
CA ALA A 124 4.11 -6.09 17.13
C ALA A 124 3.12 -5.51 18.16
N PRO A 125 3.50 -5.38 19.43
CA PRO A 125 2.59 -4.97 20.50
C PRO A 125 2.20 -3.49 20.40
N PHE A 126 1.02 -3.20 20.94
CA PHE A 126 0.54 -1.84 21.15
C PHE A 126 -0.28 -1.74 22.44
N TRP A 127 -0.31 -0.54 23.01
CA TRP A 127 -0.99 -0.20 24.24
C TRP A 127 -2.12 0.80 23.95
N ARG A 128 -3.22 0.69 24.70
CA ARG A 128 -4.37 1.61 24.63
C ARG A 128 -4.91 1.85 26.04
N GLY A 129 -5.41 3.06 26.27
CA GLY A 129 -6.18 3.39 27.48
C GLY A 129 -6.63 4.84 27.48
N SER A 130 -7.04 5.31 28.66
CA SER A 130 -7.34 6.72 28.89
C SER A 130 -6.06 7.56 28.94
N LEU A 131 -6.15 8.80 28.48
CA LEU A 131 -5.14 9.85 28.66
C LEU A 131 -5.59 10.75 29.80
N VAL A 132 -4.78 10.92 30.84
CA VAL A 132 -5.15 11.66 32.06
C VAL A 132 -4.10 12.71 32.41
N GLU A 133 -4.53 13.81 33.03
CA GLU A 133 -3.62 14.83 33.57
C GLU A 133 -2.87 14.23 34.77
N THR A 134 -1.59 13.93 34.59
CA THR A 134 -0.72 13.31 35.60
C THR A 134 0.75 13.57 35.28
N SER A 135 1.59 13.45 36.30
CA SER A 135 3.05 13.37 36.16
C SER A 135 3.56 11.96 35.89
N ASP A 136 2.70 10.94 35.88
CA ASP A 136 3.09 9.57 35.54
C ASP A 136 3.55 9.49 34.08
N ALA A 137 4.66 8.80 33.83
CA ALA A 137 5.24 8.67 32.51
C ALA A 137 4.66 7.48 31.73
N PHE A 138 4.66 7.60 30.40
CA PHE A 138 4.61 6.43 29.53
C PHE A 138 6.00 5.80 29.44
N GLN A 139 6.03 4.48 29.25
CA GLN A 139 7.23 3.71 28.93
C GLN A 139 6.88 2.66 27.86
N VAL A 140 7.88 2.25 27.09
CA VAL A 140 7.79 1.12 26.13
C VAL A 140 8.81 0.04 26.49
N PRO A 141 8.56 -1.25 26.20
CA PRO A 141 9.45 -2.32 26.63
C PRO A 141 10.72 -2.50 25.78
N ALA A 142 10.81 -1.86 24.61
CA ALA A 142 11.89 -2.06 23.64
C ALA A 142 12.26 -0.77 22.89
N ASP A 143 13.53 -0.62 22.50
CA ASP A 143 14.01 0.48 21.66
C ASP A 143 13.40 0.40 20.26
N GLY A 144 12.93 1.51 19.70
CA GLY A 144 12.55 1.59 18.27
C GLY A 144 11.45 2.60 17.94
N LEU A 145 10.85 2.46 16.76
CA LEU A 145 9.86 3.40 16.23
C LEU A 145 8.45 3.10 16.76
N TYR A 146 7.78 4.12 17.30
CA TYR A 146 6.41 4.03 17.79
C TYR A 146 5.51 5.06 17.13
N HIS A 147 4.25 4.69 16.95
CA HIS A 147 3.16 5.58 16.58
C HIS A 147 2.40 5.93 17.87
N VAL A 148 2.57 7.18 18.34
CA VAL A 148 1.86 7.73 19.50
C VAL A 148 0.68 8.54 18.99
N VAL A 149 -0.54 8.16 19.37
CA VAL A 149 -1.77 8.79 18.86
C VAL A 149 -2.75 8.99 20.00
N PHE A 150 -3.42 10.14 20.06
CA PHE A 150 -4.47 10.36 21.04
C PHE A 150 -5.57 11.28 20.50
N ASP A 151 -6.75 11.21 21.12
CA ASP A 151 -7.88 12.09 20.78
C ASP A 151 -8.33 12.94 21.98
N THR A 152 -8.46 14.26 21.78
CA THR A 152 -8.82 15.24 22.81
C THR A 152 -10.32 15.31 23.16
N GLU A 153 -11.20 14.71 22.36
CA GLU A 153 -12.63 14.63 22.67
C GLU A 153 -12.92 13.41 23.55
N PHE A 154 -12.32 12.26 23.23
CA PHE A 154 -12.49 11.01 23.99
C PHE A 154 -11.47 10.81 25.12
N MET A 155 -10.39 11.60 25.16
CA MET A 155 -9.27 11.45 26.09
C MET A 155 -8.73 10.01 26.11
N ARG A 156 -8.50 9.48 24.90
CA ARG A 156 -7.97 8.12 24.64
C ARG A 156 -6.61 8.22 23.97
N VAL A 157 -5.69 7.35 24.34
CA VAL A 157 -4.32 7.28 23.80
C VAL A 157 -3.97 5.85 23.38
N VAL A 158 -3.21 5.77 22.29
CA VAL A 158 -2.58 4.57 21.74
C VAL A 158 -1.08 4.82 21.61
N VAL A 159 -0.28 3.82 21.96
CA VAL A 159 1.15 3.76 21.66
C VAL A 159 1.39 2.43 20.94
N ALA A 160 1.78 2.44 19.67
CA ALA A 160 1.90 1.23 18.87
C ALA A 160 3.31 1.05 18.31
N ARG A 161 3.88 -0.16 18.44
CA ARG A 161 5.18 -0.48 17.82
C ARG A 161 5.03 -0.55 16.30
N VAL A 162 5.91 0.15 15.59
CA VAL A 162 5.97 0.20 14.13
C VAL A 162 7.04 -0.77 13.63
N GLN A 163 6.62 -1.81 12.90
CA GLN A 163 7.50 -2.66 12.09
C GLN A 163 6.95 -2.71 10.67
N TRP A 164 7.64 -2.10 9.71
CA TRP A 164 7.09 -1.97 8.36
C TRP A 164 7.07 -3.29 7.59
N GLY A 165 6.02 -3.48 6.80
CA GLY A 165 5.92 -4.52 5.78
C GLY A 165 5.22 -4.00 4.52
N VAL A 166 5.32 -4.78 3.45
CA VAL A 166 4.67 -4.53 2.15
C VAL A 166 3.64 -5.63 1.91
N ILE A 167 2.44 -5.28 1.47
CA ILE A 167 1.37 -6.24 1.16
C ILE A 167 0.69 -5.85 -0.14
N GLY A 168 0.23 -6.83 -0.93
CA GLY A 168 -0.40 -6.56 -2.22
C GLY A 168 -0.29 -7.70 -3.21
N ALA A 169 -1.11 -7.65 -4.27
CA ALA A 169 -1.05 -8.60 -5.39
C ALA A 169 0.34 -8.65 -6.05
N ALA A 170 1.07 -7.53 -6.05
CA ALA A 170 2.45 -7.44 -6.51
C ALA A 170 3.51 -8.04 -5.56
N THR A 171 3.15 -8.58 -4.39
CA THR A 171 4.13 -9.03 -3.37
C THR A 171 4.13 -10.56 -3.22
N PRO A 172 5.23 -11.18 -2.72
CA PRO A 172 5.34 -12.64 -2.62
C PRO A 172 4.24 -13.33 -1.78
N GLY A 173 3.63 -12.59 -0.85
CA GLY A 173 2.51 -13.06 -0.01
C GLY A 173 1.11 -12.73 -0.56
N GLY A 174 1.01 -11.98 -1.66
CA GLY A 174 -0.25 -11.48 -2.18
C GLY A 174 -0.98 -10.61 -1.13
N LEU A 175 -2.26 -10.92 -0.91
CA LEU A 175 -3.08 -10.34 0.17
C LEU A 175 -3.13 -11.21 1.43
N SER A 176 -2.35 -12.31 1.51
CA SER A 176 -2.41 -13.26 2.64
C SER A 176 -1.61 -12.84 3.87
N GLY A 177 -0.66 -11.92 3.71
CA GLY A 177 0.17 -11.36 4.78
C GLY A 177 1.20 -10.37 4.23
N SER A 178 1.85 -9.58 5.09
CA SER A 178 2.89 -8.67 4.63
C SER A 178 4.23 -9.39 4.45
N THR A 179 4.98 -9.01 3.42
CA THR A 179 6.43 -9.23 3.38
C THR A 179 7.10 -8.21 4.30
N ALA A 180 7.71 -8.68 5.38
CA ALA A 180 8.34 -7.81 6.39
C ALA A 180 9.55 -7.06 5.83
N LEU A 181 9.79 -5.85 6.34
CA LEU A 181 11.03 -5.09 6.16
C LEU A 181 11.89 -5.21 7.42
N THR A 182 13.18 -5.47 7.25
CA THR A 182 14.12 -5.65 8.36
C THR A 182 14.41 -4.31 9.04
N GLU A 183 14.10 -4.19 10.33
CA GLU A 183 14.41 -3.02 11.15
C GLU A 183 15.94 -2.83 11.27
N GLY A 184 16.40 -1.62 10.97
CA GLY A 184 17.81 -1.23 11.03
C GLY A 184 18.28 -0.84 12.43
N THR A 185 19.41 -0.13 12.50
CA THR A 185 19.94 0.37 13.78
C THR A 185 19.00 1.40 14.40
N PHE A 186 18.73 1.25 15.70
CA PHE A 186 17.97 2.22 16.47
C PHE A 186 18.65 3.59 16.51
N GLY A 187 17.89 4.65 16.23
CA GLY A 187 18.33 6.04 16.31
C GLY A 187 17.16 6.94 16.69
N LEU A 188 17.41 7.87 17.63
CA LEU A 188 16.38 8.79 18.13
C LEU A 188 15.93 9.84 17.10
N GLU A 189 16.76 10.12 16.10
CA GLU A 189 16.45 11.08 15.03
C GLU A 189 16.07 10.41 13.70
N SER A 190 16.43 9.13 13.50
CA SER A 190 16.14 8.40 12.27
C SER A 190 16.23 6.88 12.45
N MET A 191 15.42 6.17 11.67
CA MET A 191 15.40 4.70 11.58
C MET A 191 15.08 4.26 10.15
N THR A 192 15.61 3.12 9.73
CA THR A 192 15.38 2.52 8.41
C THR A 192 14.84 1.10 8.54
N PHE A 193 14.02 0.69 7.59
CA PHE A 193 13.45 -0.65 7.48
C PHE A 193 13.60 -1.11 6.03
N GLN A 194 14.28 -2.22 5.77
CA GLN A 194 14.65 -2.61 4.40
C GLN A 194 14.51 -4.11 4.13
N THR A 195 14.13 -4.44 2.89
CA THR A 195 14.31 -5.77 2.29
C THR A 195 14.89 -5.59 0.89
N THR A 196 15.93 -6.37 0.59
CA THR A 196 16.59 -6.45 -0.73
C THR A 196 16.13 -7.71 -1.46
N GLU A 197 16.21 -7.73 -2.80
CA GLU A 197 15.79 -8.86 -3.62
C GLU A 197 14.34 -9.30 -3.34
N MET A 198 13.45 -8.35 -3.07
CA MET A 198 12.02 -8.62 -2.98
C MET A 198 11.49 -8.87 -4.39
N GLU A 199 11.00 -10.08 -4.64
CA GLU A 199 10.29 -10.42 -5.87
C GLU A 199 8.97 -9.65 -5.92
N MET A 200 8.82 -8.75 -6.89
CA MET A 200 7.55 -8.05 -7.12
C MET A 200 7.07 -8.26 -8.55
N THR A 201 5.80 -8.62 -8.69
CA THR A 201 5.11 -8.82 -9.97
C THR A 201 4.29 -7.58 -10.35
N LEU A 202 3.68 -7.58 -11.54
CA LEU A 202 2.72 -6.56 -11.91
C LEU A 202 1.49 -6.60 -10.98
N GLY A 203 1.11 -5.44 -10.44
CA GLY A 203 -0.09 -5.33 -9.60
C GLY A 203 0.00 -4.28 -8.51
N ASP A 204 -0.98 -4.28 -7.62
CA ASP A 204 -1.11 -3.28 -6.57
C ASP A 204 -0.45 -3.72 -5.25
N PHE A 205 0.07 -2.75 -4.49
CA PHE A 205 0.59 -2.93 -3.14
C PHE A 205 0.38 -1.71 -2.23
N LYS A 206 0.63 -1.91 -0.93
CA LYS A 206 0.68 -0.89 0.11
C LYS A 206 1.77 -1.20 1.13
N PHE A 207 2.21 -0.16 1.83
CA PHE A 207 2.96 -0.34 3.08
C PHE A 207 1.99 -0.42 4.25
N ARG A 208 2.25 -1.29 5.21
CA ARG A 208 1.54 -1.29 6.50
C ARG A 208 2.46 -1.72 7.62
N TYR A 209 2.29 -1.15 8.81
CA TYR A 209 3.10 -1.55 9.95
C TYR A 209 2.43 -2.65 10.77
N SER A 210 3.25 -3.59 11.23
CA SER A 210 2.92 -4.61 12.23
C SER A 210 1.69 -5.44 11.84
N ASP A 211 1.49 -5.68 10.54
CA ASP A 211 0.35 -6.38 9.94
C ASP A 211 -1.05 -5.79 10.19
N GLY A 212 -1.16 -4.58 10.73
CA GLY A 212 -2.44 -3.88 10.87
C GLY A 212 -2.79 -3.03 9.65
N TRP A 213 -4.09 -2.80 9.42
CA TRP A 213 -4.60 -1.75 8.53
C TRP A 213 -4.88 -0.43 9.27
N LYS A 214 -5.31 -0.52 10.54
CA LYS A 214 -5.74 0.60 11.37
C LYS A 214 -5.68 0.26 12.86
N ILE A 215 -5.78 1.26 13.73
CA ILE A 215 -5.98 1.06 15.17
C ILE A 215 -7.21 1.82 15.63
N GLU A 216 -8.09 1.15 16.37
CA GLU A 216 -9.19 1.82 17.07
C GLU A 216 -8.63 2.57 18.29
N ILE A 217 -9.03 3.82 18.49
CA ILE A 217 -8.56 4.66 19.61
C ILE A 217 -9.64 4.73 20.68
N ASP A 218 -10.89 4.93 20.25
CA ASP A 218 -12.04 4.69 21.11
C ASP A 218 -12.94 3.57 20.55
N THR A 219 -13.32 2.67 21.46
CA THR A 219 -14.17 1.49 21.21
C THR A 219 -15.40 1.48 22.12
N THR A 220 -15.80 2.64 22.66
CA THR A 220 -16.89 2.73 23.65
C THR A 220 -18.27 2.91 23.03
N ASP A 221 -18.33 3.48 21.81
CA ASP A 221 -19.54 3.45 21.00
C ASP A 221 -19.77 2.04 20.40
N THR A 222 -21.03 1.62 20.29
CA THR A 222 -21.42 0.35 19.67
C THR A 222 -21.56 0.44 18.16
N ASN A 223 -21.62 1.66 17.60
CA ASN A 223 -21.57 1.90 16.16
C ASN A 223 -20.11 2.09 15.70
N PRO A 224 -19.54 1.19 14.88
CA PRO A 224 -18.16 1.32 14.42
C PRO A 224 -17.91 2.56 13.54
N ASP A 225 -18.95 3.15 12.95
CA ASP A 225 -18.85 4.39 12.18
C ASP A 225 -18.68 5.63 13.07
N ASN A 226 -18.94 5.52 14.37
CA ASN A 226 -18.70 6.59 15.36
C ASN A 226 -17.31 6.48 16.02
N HIS A 227 -16.58 5.38 15.79
CA HIS A 227 -15.26 5.17 16.37
C HIS A 227 -14.24 6.18 15.83
N VAL A 228 -13.26 6.51 16.67
CA VAL A 228 -12.04 7.19 16.23
C VAL A 228 -11.01 6.11 15.93
N LYS A 229 -10.53 6.06 14.68
CA LYS A 229 -9.56 5.06 14.20
C LYS A 229 -8.44 5.77 13.44
N VAL A 230 -7.22 5.29 13.56
CA VAL A 230 -6.05 5.83 12.83
C VAL A 230 -5.52 4.80 11.84
N ASN A 231 -5.10 5.23 10.65
CA ASN A 231 -4.49 4.34 9.66
C ASN A 231 -3.11 3.86 10.12
N THR A 232 -2.80 2.58 9.90
CA THR A 232 -1.45 2.01 10.05
C THR A 232 -0.82 1.63 8.70
N ASN A 233 -1.49 2.01 7.61
CA ASN A 233 -1.10 1.74 6.23
C ASN A 233 -0.86 3.05 5.45
N TYR A 234 0.10 3.01 4.54
CA TYR A 234 0.35 4.05 3.55
C TYR A 234 0.07 3.54 2.14
N GLY A 235 -0.63 4.38 1.38
CA GLY A 235 -0.87 4.25 -0.05
C GLY A 235 -0.47 5.52 -0.79
N GLY A 236 -1.08 5.79 -1.94
CA GLY A 236 -0.80 6.96 -2.79
C GLY A 236 0.32 6.65 -3.78
N SER A 237 1.53 7.16 -3.54
CA SER A 237 2.71 6.80 -4.34
C SER A 237 3.95 6.66 -3.46
N VAL A 238 4.98 5.96 -3.94
CA VAL A 238 6.26 5.81 -3.20
C VAL A 238 6.88 7.17 -2.84
N ALA A 239 6.72 8.18 -3.71
CA ALA A 239 7.24 9.54 -3.50
C ALA A 239 6.33 10.44 -2.64
N GLU A 240 5.06 10.08 -2.47
CA GLU A 240 4.05 10.83 -1.71
C GLU A 240 3.12 9.83 -1.01
N LEU A 241 3.56 9.38 0.17
CA LEU A 241 2.85 8.42 1.01
C LEU A 241 1.64 9.10 1.67
N VAL A 242 0.48 8.47 1.58
CA VAL A 242 -0.79 8.98 2.13
C VAL A 242 -1.36 7.98 3.13
N PRO A 243 -1.58 8.35 4.42
CA PRO A 243 -2.24 7.47 5.40
C PRO A 243 -3.61 7.04 4.87
N GLY A 244 -3.83 5.73 4.76
CA GLY A 244 -5.09 5.18 4.23
C GLY A 244 -5.36 5.45 2.74
N GLY A 245 -4.42 6.04 1.99
CA GLY A 245 -4.59 6.40 0.58
C GLY A 245 -4.77 5.19 -0.34
N ASP A 246 -5.01 5.44 -1.63
CA ASP A 246 -5.23 4.37 -2.64
C ASP A 246 -4.02 3.43 -2.78
N ASN A 247 -4.20 2.28 -3.42
CA ASN A 247 -3.08 1.36 -3.65
C ASN A 247 -1.97 2.02 -4.50
N ILE A 248 -0.72 1.61 -4.25
CA ILE A 248 0.42 1.94 -5.11
C ILE A 248 0.51 0.85 -6.18
N ASN A 249 0.52 1.23 -7.45
CA ASN A 249 0.67 0.27 -8.54
C ASN A 249 2.16 -0.01 -8.83
N ASN A 250 2.54 -1.29 -8.86
CA ASN A 250 3.81 -1.74 -9.38
C ASN A 250 3.65 -2.07 -10.87
N ALA A 251 4.26 -1.25 -11.73
CA ALA A 251 4.08 -1.27 -13.18
C ALA A 251 5.13 -2.09 -13.94
N GLU A 252 6.16 -2.60 -13.26
CA GLU A 252 7.22 -3.44 -13.82
C GLU A 252 7.45 -4.61 -12.86
N SER A 253 7.55 -5.85 -13.36
CA SER A 253 7.99 -6.98 -12.53
C SER A 253 9.51 -6.94 -12.35
N GLY A 254 10.03 -7.46 -11.24
CA GLY A 254 11.46 -7.46 -10.96
C GLY A 254 11.84 -7.84 -9.54
N TYR A 255 13.13 -7.93 -9.28
CA TYR A 255 13.69 -7.85 -7.93
C TYR A 255 13.78 -6.40 -7.50
N TYR A 256 13.43 -6.11 -6.24
CA TYR A 256 13.44 -4.77 -5.67
C TYR A 256 14.18 -4.69 -4.34
N THR A 257 14.89 -3.58 -4.13
CA THR A 257 15.22 -3.07 -2.80
C THR A 257 14.12 -2.11 -2.36
N VAL A 258 13.38 -2.51 -1.35
CA VAL A 258 12.30 -1.73 -0.75
C VAL A 258 12.77 -1.18 0.59
N THR A 259 12.69 0.13 0.77
CA THR A 259 13.09 0.79 2.03
C THR A 259 12.00 1.73 2.52
N MET A 260 11.60 1.58 3.79
CA MET A 260 10.85 2.58 4.54
C MET A 260 11.83 3.28 5.48
N SER A 261 11.88 4.62 5.46
CA SER A 261 12.73 5.42 6.33
C SER A 261 11.87 6.37 7.16
N TRP A 262 12.18 6.49 8.44
CA TRP A 262 11.64 7.52 9.31
C TRP A 262 12.75 8.48 9.73
N SER A 263 12.43 9.77 9.80
CA SER A 263 13.25 10.75 10.51
C SER A 263 12.37 11.70 11.31
N LEU A 264 12.85 12.15 12.47
CA LEU A 264 12.14 13.07 13.35
C LEU A 264 11.79 14.40 12.65
N ALA A 265 12.61 14.82 11.69
CA ALA A 265 12.42 16.06 10.94
C ALA A 265 11.42 15.95 9.76
N ASN A 266 11.37 14.80 9.07
CA ASN A 266 10.61 14.66 7.81
C ASN A 266 9.48 13.61 7.87
N GLY A 267 9.31 12.91 9.01
CA GLY A 267 8.37 11.80 9.12
C GLY A 267 8.82 10.57 8.33
N THR A 268 7.85 9.82 7.81
CA THR A 268 8.05 8.55 7.09
C THR A 268 8.11 8.77 5.59
N THR A 269 9.09 8.16 4.93
CA THR A 269 9.31 8.16 3.47
C THR A 269 9.60 6.75 2.97
N ALA A 270 9.43 6.51 1.66
CA ALA A 270 9.73 5.24 1.02
C ALA A 270 10.68 5.38 -0.17
N THR A 271 11.42 4.32 -0.47
CA THR A 271 12.05 4.09 -1.78
C THR A 271 11.74 2.68 -2.27
N LEU A 272 11.58 2.57 -3.58
CA LEU A 272 11.37 1.32 -4.30
C LEU A 272 12.34 1.32 -5.50
N GLU A 273 13.44 0.59 -5.37
CA GLU A 273 14.51 0.53 -6.37
C GLU A 273 14.52 -0.85 -7.02
N ARG A 274 14.27 -0.92 -8.34
CA ARG A 274 14.35 -2.17 -9.11
C ARG A 274 15.83 -2.57 -9.27
N THR A 275 16.22 -3.71 -8.72
CA THR A 275 17.61 -4.22 -8.74
C THR A 275 17.86 -5.23 -9.86
N GLY A 276 16.83 -5.87 -10.40
CA GLY A 276 16.98 -6.83 -11.50
C GLY A 276 15.64 -7.33 -12.06
N ASP A 277 15.73 -8.16 -13.09
CA ASP A 277 14.59 -8.86 -13.69
C ASP A 277 14.28 -10.13 -12.89
N LEU A 278 12.99 -10.52 -12.80
CA LEU A 278 12.63 -11.85 -12.30
C LEU A 278 13.11 -12.93 -13.28
N PRO A 279 13.32 -14.18 -12.83
CA PRO A 279 13.55 -15.29 -13.73
C PRO A 279 12.36 -15.43 -14.69
N LEU A 280 12.62 -15.47 -15.99
CA LEU A 280 11.56 -15.65 -16.98
C LEU A 280 10.91 -17.03 -16.80
N THR A 281 9.58 -17.09 -16.87
CA THR A 281 8.86 -18.35 -16.89
C THR A 281 9.17 -19.10 -18.19
N ASP A 282 9.70 -20.32 -18.06
CA ASP A 282 9.93 -21.22 -19.20
C ASP A 282 8.63 -21.96 -19.53
N TYR A 283 8.07 -21.68 -20.71
CA TYR A 283 6.86 -22.34 -21.21
C TYR A 283 7.15 -23.48 -22.20
N SER A 284 8.42 -23.89 -22.38
CA SER A 284 8.84 -24.90 -23.38
C SER A 284 8.09 -26.23 -23.28
N ASP A 285 7.77 -26.66 -22.05
CA ASP A 285 7.07 -27.92 -21.77
C ASP A 285 5.53 -27.72 -21.61
N VAL A 286 5.01 -26.50 -21.71
CA VAL A 286 3.59 -26.18 -21.46
C VAL A 286 2.73 -26.56 -22.68
N SER A 287 1.91 -27.60 -22.51
CA SER A 287 1.06 -28.13 -23.57
C SER A 287 -0.31 -27.44 -23.58
N LEU A 288 -0.51 -26.48 -24.48
CA LEU A 288 -1.77 -25.74 -24.61
C LEU A 288 -2.61 -26.27 -25.78
N GLY A 289 -3.94 -26.17 -25.63
CA GLY A 289 -4.94 -26.51 -26.64
C GLY A 289 -6.16 -25.60 -26.55
N LEU A 290 -7.06 -25.70 -27.53
CA LEU A 290 -8.35 -25.01 -27.53
C LEU A 290 -9.38 -25.84 -26.75
N ILE A 291 -10.27 -25.22 -26.00
CA ILE A 291 -11.36 -25.92 -25.30
C ILE A 291 -12.66 -25.13 -25.35
N GLY A 292 -13.76 -25.82 -25.67
CA GLY A 292 -15.11 -25.26 -25.73
C GLY A 292 -15.89 -25.71 -26.95
N ASP A 293 -17.06 -25.10 -27.14
CA ASP A 293 -18.04 -25.42 -28.18
C ASP A 293 -18.05 -24.41 -29.34
N GLY A 294 -17.17 -23.41 -29.31
CA GLY A 294 -17.03 -22.37 -30.33
C GLY A 294 -16.25 -22.76 -31.59
N PHE A 295 -15.98 -24.05 -31.82
CA PHE A 295 -15.26 -24.54 -33.01
C PHE A 295 -15.55 -26.02 -33.33
N ASN A 296 -15.23 -26.42 -34.56
CA ASN A 296 -15.22 -27.82 -35.01
C ASN A 296 -13.81 -28.43 -34.98
N ASP A 297 -13.74 -29.75 -34.78
CA ASP A 297 -12.55 -30.56 -35.02
C ASP A 297 -12.22 -30.72 -36.52
N ALA A 298 -11.08 -31.35 -36.82
CA ALA A 298 -10.63 -31.61 -38.20
C ALA A 298 -11.55 -32.54 -39.02
N ASP A 299 -12.47 -33.27 -38.39
CA ASP A 299 -13.49 -34.11 -39.04
C ASP A 299 -14.84 -33.36 -39.23
N GLY A 300 -14.94 -32.11 -38.75
CA GLY A 300 -16.12 -31.26 -38.86
C GLY A 300 -17.15 -31.46 -37.74
N ASN A 301 -16.79 -32.06 -36.61
CA ASN A 301 -17.66 -32.20 -35.45
C ASN A 301 -17.44 -31.05 -34.47
N GLN A 302 -18.51 -30.47 -33.92
CA GLN A 302 -18.43 -29.45 -32.89
C GLN A 302 -17.76 -30.02 -31.63
N TRP A 303 -16.76 -29.30 -31.11
CA TRP A 303 -16.01 -29.71 -29.92
C TRP A 303 -16.80 -29.44 -28.62
N SER A 304 -16.27 -29.86 -27.47
CA SER A 304 -16.91 -29.70 -26.17
C SER A 304 -15.97 -29.14 -25.09
N TRP A 305 -16.52 -28.93 -23.90
CA TRP A 305 -15.80 -28.50 -22.70
C TRP A 305 -15.15 -29.66 -21.91
N ASP A 306 -15.09 -30.86 -22.50
CA ASP A 306 -14.63 -32.08 -21.80
C ASP A 306 -13.13 -32.40 -21.99
N GLY A 307 -12.42 -31.70 -22.88
CA GLY A 307 -11.00 -31.97 -23.17
C GLY A 307 -10.34 -30.92 -24.08
N GLY A 308 -9.01 -30.93 -24.13
CA GLY A 308 -8.20 -30.00 -24.93
C GLY A 308 -8.05 -30.45 -26.38
N TYR A 309 -8.52 -29.66 -27.34
CA TYR A 309 -8.28 -29.86 -28.76
C TYR A 309 -6.90 -29.35 -29.17
N GLY A 310 -6.17 -30.14 -29.97
CA GLY A 310 -4.91 -29.71 -30.57
C GLY A 310 -3.81 -29.40 -29.55
N LEU A 311 -3.76 -30.14 -28.43
CA LEU A 311 -2.73 -30.00 -27.39
C LEU A 311 -1.33 -30.14 -27.99
N GLN A 312 -0.49 -29.11 -27.80
CA GLN A 312 0.89 -29.06 -28.29
C GLN A 312 1.77 -28.19 -27.38
N THR A 313 3.08 -28.47 -27.36
CA THR A 313 4.11 -27.59 -26.81
C THR A 313 4.41 -26.45 -27.80
N PRO A 314 4.87 -25.27 -27.34
CA PRO A 314 5.15 -24.16 -28.22
C PRO A 314 6.36 -24.40 -29.14
N THR A 315 6.42 -23.62 -30.20
CA THR A 315 7.69 -23.26 -30.84
C THR A 315 8.34 -22.12 -30.05
N VAL A 316 9.67 -22.14 -29.92
CA VAL A 316 10.41 -21.21 -29.05
C VAL A 316 11.41 -20.39 -29.88
N ASP A 317 11.33 -19.06 -29.79
CA ASP A 317 12.31 -18.12 -30.35
C ASP A 317 12.71 -17.08 -29.29
N GLY A 318 13.86 -17.31 -28.65
CA GLY A 318 14.27 -16.54 -27.47
C GLY A 318 13.27 -16.72 -26.33
N ASP A 319 12.71 -15.60 -25.85
CA ASP A 319 11.75 -15.55 -24.75
C ASP A 319 10.27 -15.63 -25.23
N VAL A 320 10.07 -15.94 -26.53
CA VAL A 320 8.76 -16.00 -27.18
C VAL A 320 8.36 -17.46 -27.42
N TYR A 321 7.17 -17.80 -26.95
CA TYR A 321 6.58 -19.14 -27.01
C TYR A 321 5.29 -19.08 -27.82
N THR A 322 5.20 -19.85 -28.92
CA THR A 322 4.10 -19.75 -29.88
C THR A 322 3.43 -21.08 -30.14
N TRP A 323 2.11 -21.15 -29.93
CA TRP A 323 1.21 -22.27 -30.25
C TRP A 323 0.34 -21.91 -31.46
N THR A 324 0.23 -22.81 -32.44
CA THR A 324 -0.46 -22.53 -33.72
C THR A 324 -1.51 -23.58 -34.07
N TRP A 325 -2.74 -23.16 -34.36
CA TRP A 325 -3.82 -24.03 -34.81
C TRP A 325 -4.35 -23.53 -36.16
N ASP A 326 -4.01 -24.24 -37.23
CA ASP A 326 -4.40 -23.89 -38.59
C ASP A 326 -5.76 -24.48 -38.99
N GLY A 327 -6.52 -23.75 -39.81
CA GLY A 327 -7.73 -24.27 -40.45
C GLY A 327 -8.91 -24.53 -39.51
N ILE A 328 -8.97 -23.84 -38.37
CA ILE A 328 -10.02 -24.01 -37.36
C ILE A 328 -11.32 -23.38 -37.85
N GLU A 329 -12.37 -24.19 -38.00
CA GLU A 329 -13.72 -23.71 -38.26
C GLU A 329 -14.35 -23.26 -36.94
N VAL A 330 -14.36 -21.95 -36.71
CA VAL A 330 -14.98 -21.32 -35.53
C VAL A 330 -16.48 -21.10 -35.77
N LEU A 331 -17.27 -21.16 -34.70
CA LEU A 331 -18.73 -21.13 -34.72
C LEU A 331 -19.27 -20.01 -33.82
N SER A 332 -20.13 -19.16 -34.39
CA SER A 332 -20.82 -18.08 -33.67
C SER A 332 -21.89 -18.56 -32.67
N ALA A 333 -22.22 -19.85 -32.70
CA ALA A 333 -23.16 -20.48 -31.78
C ALA A 333 -22.55 -20.89 -30.42
N GLY A 334 -21.23 -20.80 -30.27
CA GLY A 334 -20.49 -21.27 -29.09
C GLY A 334 -19.35 -20.34 -28.68
N SER A 335 -18.50 -20.81 -27.77
CA SER A 335 -17.33 -20.05 -27.29
C SER A 335 -16.19 -20.99 -26.87
N PHE A 336 -14.98 -20.46 -26.71
CA PHE A 336 -13.82 -21.26 -26.29
C PHE A 336 -12.82 -20.50 -25.42
N LYS A 337 -11.86 -21.23 -24.85
CA LYS A 337 -10.64 -20.73 -24.19
C LYS A 337 -9.41 -21.46 -24.71
N ILE A 338 -8.23 -20.96 -24.36
CA ILE A 338 -6.97 -21.70 -24.46
C ILE A 338 -6.69 -22.27 -23.08
N ARG A 339 -6.31 -23.55 -22.98
CA ARG A 339 -6.06 -24.22 -21.71
C ARG A 339 -4.88 -25.19 -21.81
N GLU A 340 -4.14 -25.30 -20.72
CA GLU A 340 -3.12 -26.33 -20.52
C GLU A 340 -3.75 -27.69 -20.26
N GLY A 341 -3.31 -28.71 -21.00
CA GLY A 341 -3.67 -30.10 -20.76
C GLY A 341 -5.18 -30.39 -20.76
N GLU A 342 -5.55 -31.41 -19.97
CA GLU A 342 -6.88 -32.02 -20.00
C GLU A 342 -7.82 -31.58 -18.86
N ASP A 343 -7.32 -30.83 -17.87
CA ASP A 343 -8.11 -30.34 -16.73
C ASP A 343 -7.90 -28.84 -16.46
N TRP A 344 -8.48 -28.33 -15.35
CA TRP A 344 -8.44 -26.91 -14.98
C TRP A 344 -7.37 -26.57 -13.93
N ASN A 345 -6.38 -27.46 -13.71
CA ASN A 345 -5.30 -27.23 -12.74
C ASN A 345 -4.11 -26.46 -13.33
N GLY A 346 -4.00 -26.38 -14.66
CA GLY A 346 -2.97 -25.64 -15.38
C GLY A 346 -3.40 -24.25 -15.85
N TYR A 347 -2.62 -23.66 -16.76
CA TYR A 347 -2.94 -22.34 -17.34
C TYR A 347 -4.28 -22.33 -18.10
N SER A 348 -4.99 -21.20 -18.03
CA SER A 348 -6.22 -20.94 -18.80
C SER A 348 -6.29 -19.47 -19.20
N PHE A 349 -6.46 -19.22 -20.50
CA PHE A 349 -6.53 -17.88 -21.09
C PHE A 349 -7.87 -17.68 -21.82
N GLY A 350 -8.53 -16.58 -21.50
CA GLY A 350 -9.72 -16.07 -22.16
C GLY A 350 -9.49 -14.69 -22.80
N TYR A 351 -10.49 -14.21 -23.53
CA TYR A 351 -10.43 -12.96 -24.30
C TYR A 351 -9.90 -11.74 -23.51
N PRO A 352 -10.32 -11.48 -22.24
CA PRO A 352 -9.84 -10.30 -21.51
C PRO A 352 -8.36 -10.36 -21.06
N GLN A 353 -7.71 -11.53 -21.18
CA GLN A 353 -6.34 -11.76 -20.72
C GLN A 353 -5.30 -11.59 -21.85
N VAL A 354 -5.74 -11.35 -23.09
CA VAL A 354 -4.86 -11.33 -24.27
C VAL A 354 -5.02 -10.05 -25.08
N THR A 355 -3.96 -9.66 -25.80
CA THR A 355 -4.03 -8.67 -26.86
C THR A 355 -4.47 -9.36 -28.16
N MET A 356 -5.63 -8.99 -28.69
CA MET A 356 -6.13 -9.51 -29.98
C MET A 356 -5.34 -8.91 -31.16
N ALA A 357 -4.94 -9.75 -32.10
CA ALA A 357 -4.16 -9.38 -33.29
C ALA A 357 -4.58 -10.19 -34.54
N GLY A 358 -4.03 -9.83 -35.70
CA GLY A 358 -4.37 -10.48 -36.99
C GLY A 358 -5.55 -9.83 -37.74
N GLY A 359 -5.77 -10.25 -38.97
CA GLY A 359 -6.76 -9.67 -39.89
C GLY A 359 -8.22 -9.97 -39.52
N ALA A 360 -8.46 -11.03 -38.74
CA ALA A 360 -9.78 -11.44 -38.25
C ALA A 360 -9.98 -11.13 -36.74
N ALA A 361 -9.07 -10.38 -36.10
CA ALA A 361 -9.13 -10.03 -34.68
C ALA A 361 -10.48 -9.43 -34.24
N ALA A 362 -11.08 -8.61 -35.11
CA ALA A 362 -12.33 -7.89 -34.85
C ALA A 362 -13.58 -8.78 -35.00
N ASP A 363 -13.44 -10.03 -35.44
CA ASP A 363 -14.53 -10.99 -35.58
C ASP A 363 -14.75 -11.81 -34.29
N PHE A 364 -14.20 -11.37 -33.16
CA PHE A 364 -14.32 -12.02 -31.86
C PHE A 364 -14.69 -11.01 -30.76
N GLU A 365 -15.44 -11.46 -29.76
CA GLU A 365 -15.75 -10.70 -28.55
C GLU A 365 -15.61 -11.55 -27.28
N ALA A 366 -15.79 -10.92 -26.11
CA ALA A 366 -15.82 -11.59 -24.81
C ALA A 366 -17.27 -11.80 -24.32
N ASN A 367 -17.57 -12.99 -23.81
CA ASN A 367 -18.78 -13.20 -22.99
C ASN A 367 -18.54 -12.86 -21.50
N GLY A 368 -19.57 -13.03 -20.67
CA GLY A 368 -19.48 -12.79 -19.22
C GLY A 368 -18.49 -13.68 -18.45
N ASP A 369 -18.11 -14.83 -19.02
CA ASP A 369 -17.13 -15.77 -18.45
C ASP A 369 -15.70 -15.53 -19.00
N GLY A 370 -15.54 -14.50 -19.85
CA GLY A 370 -14.28 -14.14 -20.49
C GLY A 370 -13.84 -15.10 -21.60
N ASN A 371 -14.73 -15.90 -22.18
CA ASN A 371 -14.42 -16.78 -23.32
C ASN A 371 -14.21 -15.95 -24.60
N PHE A 372 -13.49 -16.51 -25.57
CA PHE A 372 -13.51 -16.04 -26.96
C PHE A 372 -14.84 -16.46 -27.60
N VAL A 373 -15.58 -15.51 -28.17
CA VAL A 373 -16.85 -15.73 -28.89
C VAL A 373 -16.68 -15.28 -30.34
N PRO A 374 -16.78 -16.17 -31.34
CA PRO A 374 -16.78 -15.78 -32.74
C PRO A 374 -18.06 -15.01 -33.11
N LEU A 375 -17.95 -13.93 -33.88
CA LEU A 375 -19.10 -13.14 -34.35
C LEU A 375 -19.75 -13.73 -35.62
N SER A 376 -19.05 -14.62 -36.34
CA SER A 376 -19.59 -15.35 -37.48
C SER A 376 -18.87 -16.69 -37.66
N ASP A 377 -19.53 -17.63 -38.35
CA ASP A 377 -18.96 -18.95 -38.66
C ASP A 377 -17.93 -18.80 -39.79
N GLN A 378 -16.66 -19.15 -39.52
CA GLN A 378 -15.58 -19.01 -40.50
C GLN A 378 -14.38 -19.93 -40.23
N THR A 379 -13.51 -20.12 -41.22
CA THR A 379 -12.25 -20.86 -41.07
C THR A 379 -11.09 -19.89 -40.86
N VAL A 380 -10.37 -20.05 -39.75
CA VAL A 380 -9.25 -19.18 -39.34
C VAL A 380 -7.99 -19.98 -39.03
N ASN A 381 -6.84 -19.33 -39.15
CA ASN A 381 -5.61 -19.76 -38.50
C ASN A 381 -5.45 -18.95 -37.21
N ILE A 382 -5.08 -19.63 -36.13
CA ILE A 382 -4.92 -19.08 -34.80
C ILE A 382 -3.46 -19.24 -34.37
N SER A 383 -2.85 -18.18 -33.86
CA SER A 383 -1.54 -18.22 -33.22
C SER A 383 -1.62 -17.53 -31.86
N PHE A 384 -1.34 -18.28 -30.80
CA PHE A 384 -1.21 -17.75 -29.45
C PHE A 384 0.27 -17.61 -29.11
N GLU A 385 0.67 -16.43 -28.63
CA GLU A 385 2.04 -16.10 -28.30
C GLU A 385 2.12 -15.61 -26.85
N ILE A 386 3.07 -16.16 -26.09
CA ILE A 386 3.50 -15.61 -24.81
C ILE A 386 4.93 -15.11 -24.99
N ASN A 387 5.15 -13.81 -24.76
CA ASN A 387 6.49 -13.27 -24.59
C ASN A 387 6.78 -13.17 -23.08
N ALA A 388 7.64 -14.07 -22.59
CA ALA A 388 7.95 -14.15 -21.16
C ALA A 388 8.74 -12.95 -20.65
N ALA A 389 9.53 -12.29 -21.51
CA ALA A 389 10.32 -11.10 -21.13
C ALA A 389 9.48 -9.84 -20.95
N THR A 390 8.30 -9.76 -21.59
CA THR A 390 7.38 -8.61 -21.47
C THR A 390 6.07 -8.95 -20.76
N GLU A 391 5.88 -10.19 -20.32
CA GLU A 391 4.62 -10.74 -19.77
C GLU A 391 3.39 -10.46 -20.67
N THR A 392 3.59 -10.39 -21.99
CA THR A 392 2.52 -10.09 -22.96
C THR A 392 1.99 -11.36 -23.62
N TYR A 393 0.66 -11.51 -23.56
CA TYR A 393 -0.10 -12.59 -24.17
C TYR A 393 -0.80 -12.06 -25.42
N THR A 394 -0.48 -12.58 -26.60
CA THR A 394 -1.04 -12.13 -27.89
C THR A 394 -1.81 -13.26 -28.55
N PHE A 395 -3.06 -13.00 -28.96
CA PHE A 395 -3.89 -13.95 -29.69
C PHE A 395 -4.14 -13.42 -31.10
N THR A 396 -3.41 -13.98 -32.06
CA THR A 396 -3.48 -13.61 -33.47
C THR A 396 -4.46 -14.52 -34.20
N VAL A 397 -5.41 -13.92 -34.92
CA VAL A 397 -6.37 -14.64 -35.77
C VAL A 397 -6.40 -14.07 -37.18
N ASP A 398 -6.16 -14.93 -38.17
CA ASP A 398 -6.19 -14.59 -39.59
C ASP A 398 -7.19 -15.50 -40.34
N ALA A 399 -8.02 -14.90 -41.20
CA ALA A 399 -8.96 -15.65 -42.02
C ALA A 399 -8.23 -16.48 -43.10
N VAL A 400 -8.65 -17.73 -43.29
CA VAL A 400 -8.10 -18.59 -44.35
C VAL A 400 -8.66 -18.14 -45.71
N VAL A 401 -7.85 -17.39 -46.46
CA VAL A 401 -8.19 -16.97 -47.83
C VAL A 401 -8.24 -18.19 -48.76
N LYS A 402 -9.42 -18.47 -49.31
CA LYS A 402 -9.68 -19.56 -50.28
C LYS A 402 -9.34 -19.18 -51.72
#